data_AF-A0A3D6DGD9-F1
#
_entry.id   AF-A0A3D6DGD9-F1
#
_cell.length_a   1.000
_cell.length_b   1.000
_cell.length_c   1.000
_cell.angle_alpha   90.00
_cell.angle_beta   90.00
_cell.angle_gamma   90.00
#
_symmetry.space_group_name_H-M   'P 1'
#
loop_
_entity.id
_entity.type
_entity.pdbx_description
1 polymer ?
#
loop_
_entity_poly.entity_id
_entity_poly.type
_entity_poly.pdbx_seq_one_letter_code
_entity_poly.pdbx_strand_id
1 'polypeptide(L)'
;MGVHLTLLGTGTSQGVPVIACDCGVCASSDPRDSRLRSSAMFYVDGADAPDGPRHLVIDTGPDFRQQMLREKVDSVDAVLFTHEHKDHVAGLDDIRAFNFRLKRDMDVHATPQVQEALKREFHYVFRENP
;
A
#
# COMPACT_ATOMS: atom_id res chain seq x y z
N MET A 1 24.14 -3.57 -0.21
CA MET A 1 22.86 -2.84 -0.20
C MET A 1 22.31 -2.78 -1.61
N GLY A 2 21.31 -3.61 -1.86
CA GLY A 2 20.50 -3.69 -3.05
C GLY A 2 19.08 -3.23 -2.72
N VAL A 3 18.41 -2.73 -3.74
CA VAL A 3 17.05 -2.20 -3.62
C VAL A 3 16.22 -2.89 -4.69
N HIS A 4 15.18 -3.59 -4.26
CA HIS A 4 14.24 -4.29 -5.13
C HIS A 4 12.93 -3.52 -5.15
N LEU A 5 12.43 -3.18 -6.34
CA LEU A 5 11.15 -2.51 -6.52
C LEU A 5 10.13 -3.51 -7.06
N THR A 6 9.01 -3.63 -6.37
CA THR A 6 7.84 -4.40 -6.81
C THR A 6 6.70 -3.44 -7.13
N LEU A 7 6.13 -3.54 -8.33
CA LEU A 7 4.92 -2.81 -8.69
C LEU A 7 3.71 -3.60 -8.18
N LEU A 8 3.11 -3.12 -7.09
CA LEU A 8 1.97 -3.78 -6.46
C LEU A 8 0.69 -3.60 -7.28
N GLY A 9 0.53 -2.42 -7.87
CA GLY A 9 -0.50 -2.14 -8.86
C GLY A 9 -0.05 -1.06 -9.84
N THR A 10 -0.64 -1.08 -11.03
CA THR A 10 -0.29 -0.20 -12.17
C THR A 10 -1.55 0.36 -12.85
N GLY A 11 -2.69 0.26 -12.17
CA GLY A 11 -3.99 0.70 -12.64
C GLY A 11 -4.29 2.15 -12.25
N THR A 12 -5.32 2.69 -12.91
CA THR A 12 -5.96 3.96 -12.52
C THR A 12 -6.70 3.82 -11.19
N SER A 13 -7.34 4.89 -10.73
CA SER A 13 -8.12 4.93 -9.49
C SER A 13 -9.25 3.90 -9.42
N GLN A 14 -9.75 3.48 -10.60
CA GLN A 14 -10.80 2.48 -10.77
C GLN A 14 -10.27 1.06 -11.02
N GLY A 15 -8.96 0.90 -11.15
CA GLY A 15 -8.34 -0.35 -11.63
C GLY A 15 -8.68 -0.64 -13.10
N VAL A 16 -8.26 -1.82 -13.55
CA VAL A 16 -8.69 -2.42 -14.83
C VAL A 16 -8.93 -3.91 -14.57
N PRO A 17 -10.08 -4.50 -14.93
CA PRO A 17 -11.23 -3.88 -15.60
C PRO A 17 -11.93 -2.78 -14.79
N VAL A 18 -12.49 -1.81 -15.49
CA VAL A 18 -13.39 -0.82 -14.87
C VAL A 18 -14.77 -1.44 -14.69
N ILE A 19 -15.42 -1.16 -13.55
CA ILE A 19 -16.78 -1.64 -13.26
C ILE A 19 -17.73 -1.27 -14.41
N ALA A 20 -18.42 -2.28 -14.96
CA ALA A 20 -19.38 -2.15 -16.07
C ALA A 20 -18.81 -1.62 -17.40
N CYS A 21 -17.50 -1.80 -17.66
CA CYS A 21 -16.88 -1.44 -18.94
C CYS A 21 -16.56 -2.68 -19.78
N ASP A 22 -17.11 -2.74 -20.99
CA ASP A 22 -16.93 -3.85 -21.94
C ASP A 22 -15.94 -3.50 -23.08
N CYS A 23 -15.08 -2.50 -22.88
CA CYS A 23 -14.10 -2.14 -23.90
C CYS A 23 -13.06 -3.26 -24.10
N GLY A 24 -12.35 -3.26 -25.23
CA GLY A 24 -11.39 -4.32 -25.57
C GLY A 24 -10.29 -4.55 -24.52
N VAL A 25 -9.90 -3.53 -23.76
CA VAL A 25 -8.92 -3.67 -22.66
C VAL A 25 -9.55 -4.31 -21.43
N CYS A 26 -10.76 -3.91 -21.05
CA CYS A 26 -11.47 -4.47 -19.89
C CYS A 26 -11.94 -5.92 -20.14
N ALA A 27 -12.20 -6.27 -21.41
CA ALA A 27 -12.53 -7.63 -21.84
C ALA A 27 -11.28 -8.46 -22.25
N SER A 28 -10.08 -7.90 -22.12
CA SER A 28 -8.83 -8.57 -22.51
C SER A 28 -8.57 -9.82 -21.65
N SER A 29 -8.15 -10.91 -22.28
CA SER A 29 -7.69 -12.11 -21.59
C SER A 29 -6.20 -12.07 -21.22
N ASP A 30 -5.49 -11.00 -21.59
CA ASP A 30 -4.09 -10.82 -21.20
C ASP A 30 -4.01 -10.48 -19.70
N PRO A 31 -3.32 -11.28 -18.87
CA PRO A 31 -3.25 -11.02 -17.43
C PRO A 31 -2.59 -9.66 -17.09
N ARG A 32 -1.83 -9.06 -18.00
CA ARG A 32 -1.20 -7.73 -17.82
C ARG A 32 -2.20 -6.58 -17.92
N ASP A 33 -3.38 -6.82 -18.47
CA ASP A 33 -4.47 -5.84 -18.52
C ASP A 33 -5.32 -5.85 -17.24
N SER A 34 -5.18 -6.87 -16.38
CA SER A 34 -5.77 -6.86 -15.03
C SER A 34 -4.89 -6.09 -14.06
N ARG A 35 -5.28 -4.86 -13.72
CA ARG A 35 -4.47 -3.90 -12.95
C ARG A 35 -5.19 -3.43 -11.70
N LEU A 36 -4.59 -3.72 -10.55
CA LEU A 36 -4.96 -3.15 -9.25
C LEU A 36 -4.57 -1.65 -9.20
N ARG A 37 -5.17 -0.89 -8.27
CA ARG A 37 -4.80 0.52 -8.03
C ARG A 37 -3.31 0.68 -7.79
N SER A 38 -2.77 1.80 -8.25
CA SER A 38 -1.34 2.10 -8.20
C SER A 38 -0.78 2.05 -6.78
N SER A 39 0.26 1.25 -6.59
CA SER A 39 1.04 1.13 -5.35
C SER A 39 2.36 0.43 -5.68
N ALA A 40 3.38 0.64 -4.86
CA ALA A 40 4.69 0.03 -5.04
C ALA A 40 5.31 -0.36 -3.69
N MET A 41 6.21 -1.33 -3.71
CA MET A 41 6.97 -1.73 -2.54
C MET A 41 8.45 -1.76 -2.85
N PHE A 42 9.25 -1.14 -2.00
CA PHE A 42 10.70 -1.29 -1.97
C PHE A 42 11.08 -2.32 -0.92
N TYR A 43 11.90 -3.29 -1.31
CA TYR A 43 12.65 -4.12 -0.37
C TYR A 43 14.12 -3.70 -0.43
N VAL A 44 14.62 -3.16 0.67
CA VAL A 44 16.02 -2.77 0.81
C VAL A 44 16.74 -3.94 1.47
N ASP A 45 17.62 -4.60 0.72
CA ASP A 45 18.48 -5.63 1.26
C ASP A 45 19.70 -4.98 1.94
N GLY A 46 20.00 -5.41 3.15
CA GLY A 46 21.08 -4.79 3.90
C GLY A 46 21.44 -5.56 5.16
N ALA A 47 22.45 -6.43 5.04
CA ALA A 47 23.28 -6.81 6.17
C ALA A 47 24.11 -5.61 6.70
N ASP A 48 24.34 -4.60 5.84
CA ASP A 48 25.08 -3.36 6.15
C ASP A 48 24.18 -2.12 6.31
N ALA A 49 22.85 -2.27 6.17
CA ALA A 49 21.94 -1.19 6.52
C ALA A 49 21.91 -1.07 8.06
N PRO A 50 22.01 0.13 8.65
CA PRO A 50 22.11 0.29 10.11
C PRO A 50 21.00 -0.43 10.88
N ASP A 51 19.82 -0.55 10.26
CA ASP A 51 18.61 -1.12 10.88
C ASP A 51 18.13 -2.42 10.20
N GLY A 52 18.99 -3.06 9.38
CA GLY A 52 18.67 -4.33 8.72
C GLY A 52 17.77 -4.20 7.46
N PRO A 53 17.27 -5.34 6.92
CA PRO A 53 16.42 -5.36 5.74
C PRO A 53 15.04 -4.76 6.02
N ARG A 54 14.45 -4.06 5.04
CA ARG A 54 13.17 -3.35 5.22
C ARG A 54 12.24 -3.42 4.01
N HIS A 55 10.95 -3.54 4.28
CA HIS A 55 9.85 -3.35 3.33
C HIS A 55 9.21 -1.97 3.49
N LEU A 56 9.30 -1.13 2.47
CA LEU A 56 8.68 0.19 2.43
C LEU A 56 7.58 0.18 1.38
N VAL A 57 6.34 0.46 1.79
CA VAL A 57 5.19 0.50 0.88
C VAL A 57 4.86 1.94 0.54
N ILE A 58 4.66 2.22 -0.75
CA ILE A 58 4.09 3.48 -1.24
C ILE A 58 2.60 3.26 -1.48
N ASP A 59 1.79 4.02 -0.76
CA ASP A 59 0.32 4.03 -0.75
C ASP A 59 -0.31 2.69 -0.33
N THR A 60 -1.37 2.78 0.47
CA THR A 60 -2.20 1.63 0.88
C THR A 60 -3.60 1.82 0.29
N GLY A 61 -3.69 1.63 -1.02
CA GLY A 61 -4.96 1.63 -1.72
C GLY A 61 -5.90 0.51 -1.25
N PRO A 62 -7.15 0.50 -1.70
CA PRO A 62 -8.14 -0.51 -1.32
C PRO A 62 -7.77 -1.94 -1.74
N ASP A 63 -6.80 -2.11 -2.64
CA ASP A 63 -6.28 -3.42 -3.05
C ASP A 63 -5.09 -3.88 -2.19
N PHE A 64 -4.66 -3.09 -1.18
CA PHE A 64 -3.45 -3.33 -0.38
C PHE A 64 -3.39 -4.73 0.21
N ARG A 65 -4.47 -5.21 0.85
CA ARG A 65 -4.53 -6.59 1.36
C ARG A 65 -4.25 -7.63 0.29
N GLN A 66 -4.87 -7.50 -0.88
CA GLN A 66 -4.65 -8.44 -1.99
C GLN A 66 -3.22 -8.35 -2.51
N GLN A 67 -2.66 -7.15 -2.60
CA GLN A 67 -1.28 -6.91 -3.02
C GLN A 67 -0.27 -7.58 -2.08
N MET A 68 -0.43 -7.41 -0.76
CA MET A 68 0.42 -8.04 0.25
C MET A 68 0.33 -9.57 0.23
N LEU A 69 -0.89 -10.11 0.05
CA LEU A 69 -1.10 -11.55 -0.06
C LEU A 69 -0.50 -12.14 -1.35
N ARG A 70 -0.63 -11.43 -2.48
CA ARG A 70 -0.08 -11.84 -3.78
C ARG A 70 1.44 -11.95 -3.73
N GLU A 71 2.09 -10.96 -3.12
CA GLU A 71 3.56 -10.90 -2.99
C GLU A 71 4.09 -11.65 -1.75
N LYS A 72 3.20 -12.26 -0.95
CA LYS A 72 3.55 -13.01 0.27
C LYS A 72 4.39 -12.18 1.27
N VAL A 73 4.06 -10.91 1.40
CA VAL A 73 4.74 -9.97 2.30
C VAL A 73 4.36 -10.29 3.74
N ASP A 74 5.34 -10.51 4.60
CA ASP A 74 5.12 -10.87 6.01
C ASP A 74 5.57 -9.78 7.00
N SER A 75 6.19 -8.71 6.52
CA SER A 75 6.48 -7.49 7.28
C SER A 75 6.37 -6.24 6.39
N VAL A 76 5.89 -5.15 6.96
CA VAL A 76 5.97 -3.80 6.38
C VAL A 76 6.59 -2.91 7.44
N ASP A 77 7.65 -2.20 7.08
CA ASP A 77 8.41 -1.39 8.01
C ASP A 77 7.87 0.02 8.13
N ALA A 78 7.50 0.61 6.99
CA ALA A 78 6.86 1.90 6.91
C ALA A 78 5.95 2.00 5.68
N VAL A 79 4.95 2.87 5.79
CA VAL A 79 4.08 3.26 4.67
C VAL A 79 4.32 4.72 4.36
N LEU A 80 4.51 5.03 3.08
CA LEU A 80 4.65 6.38 2.56
C LEU A 80 3.43 6.70 1.71
N PHE A 81 2.76 7.82 1.99
CA PHE A 81 1.62 8.27 1.20
C PHE A 81 1.99 9.41 0.26
N THR A 82 1.57 9.28 -0.98
CA THR A 82 1.77 10.29 -2.02
C THR A 82 0.77 11.43 -1.89
N HIS A 83 -0.54 11.12 -1.81
CA HIS A 83 -1.65 12.06 -1.65
C HIS A 83 -2.90 11.35 -1.11
N GLU A 84 -3.93 12.12 -0.73
CA GLU A 84 -5.06 11.67 0.08
C GLU A 84 -6.25 11.06 -0.69
N HIS A 85 -6.11 10.76 -1.98
CA HIS A 85 -7.19 10.15 -2.75
C HIS A 85 -7.41 8.68 -2.37
N LYS A 86 -8.67 8.21 -2.50
CA LYS A 86 -9.12 6.90 -1.98
C LYS A 86 -8.38 5.71 -2.59
N ASP A 87 -8.02 5.80 -3.84
CA ASP A 87 -7.23 4.79 -4.53
C ASP A 87 -5.82 4.61 -3.94
N HIS A 88 -5.35 5.55 -3.12
CA HIS A 88 -4.06 5.53 -2.45
C HIS A 88 -4.15 5.29 -0.93
N VAL A 89 -5.30 5.58 -0.29
CA VAL A 89 -5.41 5.56 1.19
C VAL A 89 -6.44 4.59 1.76
N ALA A 90 -7.40 4.11 0.96
CA ALA A 90 -8.58 3.42 1.50
C ALA A 90 -8.28 2.05 2.16
N GLY A 91 -7.08 1.49 1.95
CA GLY A 91 -6.62 0.25 2.56
C GLY A 91 -5.80 0.43 3.84
N LEU A 92 -5.69 1.65 4.39
CA LEU A 92 -4.88 1.88 5.59
C LEU A 92 -5.30 1.03 6.80
N ASP A 93 -6.57 0.62 6.95
CA ASP A 93 -6.97 -0.24 8.09
C ASP A 93 -6.30 -1.63 8.05
N ASP A 94 -5.96 -2.14 6.85
CA ASP A 94 -5.35 -3.47 6.69
C ASP A 94 -3.90 -3.52 7.23
N ILE A 95 -3.25 -2.38 7.51
CA ILE A 95 -1.91 -2.35 8.16
C ILE A 95 -1.95 -2.98 9.56
N ARG A 96 -3.15 -3.04 10.18
CA ARG A 96 -3.36 -3.58 11.51
C ARG A 96 -2.83 -5.01 11.66
N ALA A 97 -2.88 -5.80 10.59
CA ALA A 97 -2.31 -7.16 10.59
C ALA A 97 -0.79 -7.14 10.87
N PHE A 98 -0.07 -6.17 10.30
CA PHE A 98 1.35 -5.97 10.56
C PHE A 98 1.60 -5.41 11.96
N ASN A 99 0.80 -4.45 12.43
CA ASN A 99 0.92 -3.95 13.81
C ASN A 99 0.77 -5.09 14.84
N PHE A 100 -0.22 -5.97 14.65
CA PHE A 100 -0.43 -7.12 15.52
C PHE A 100 0.71 -8.14 15.49
N ARG A 101 1.31 -8.36 14.31
CA ARG A 101 2.42 -9.30 14.11
C ARG A 101 3.73 -8.74 14.69
N LEU A 102 4.04 -7.49 14.38
CA LEU A 102 5.30 -6.82 14.73
C LEU A 102 5.29 -6.20 16.13
N LYS A 103 4.12 -6.13 16.79
CA LYS A 103 3.93 -5.56 18.14
C LYS A 103 4.44 -4.13 18.27
N ARG A 104 4.24 -3.35 17.20
CA ARG A 104 4.55 -1.92 17.15
C ARG A 104 3.54 -1.20 16.27
N ASP A 105 3.47 0.10 16.44
CA ASP A 105 2.72 0.95 15.53
C ASP A 105 3.44 1.03 14.17
N MET A 106 2.65 1.19 13.11
CA MET A 106 3.18 1.38 11.76
C MET A 106 3.73 2.79 11.63
N ASP A 107 4.95 2.91 11.11
CA ASP A 107 5.50 4.21 10.73
C ASP A 107 4.83 4.68 9.45
N VAL A 108 4.11 5.81 9.55
CA VAL A 108 3.39 6.42 8.43
C VAL A 108 4.02 7.76 8.09
N HIS A 109 4.52 7.89 6.86
CA HIS A 109 5.10 9.12 6.35
C HIS A 109 4.19 9.73 5.29
N ALA A 110 3.87 11.00 5.46
CA ALA A 110 3.13 11.78 4.48
C ALA A 110 3.40 13.27 4.69
N THR A 111 3.04 14.11 3.72
CA THR A 111 3.02 15.56 3.92
C THR A 111 1.99 15.94 4.99
N PRO A 112 2.14 17.10 5.66
CA PRO A 112 1.18 17.52 6.70
C PRO A 112 -0.28 17.52 6.22
N GLN A 113 -0.52 17.93 4.97
CA GLN A 113 -1.86 17.94 4.37
C GLN A 113 -2.48 16.54 4.30
N VAL A 114 -1.68 15.56 3.85
CA VAL A 114 -2.12 14.16 3.76
C VAL A 114 -2.30 13.56 5.15
N GLN A 115 -1.44 13.87 6.12
CA GLN A 115 -1.60 13.42 7.50
C GLN A 115 -2.93 13.87 8.11
N GLU A 116 -3.33 15.13 7.91
CA GLU A 116 -4.60 15.64 8.42
C GLU A 116 -5.81 14.95 7.75
N ALA A 117 -5.71 14.63 6.46
CA ALA A 117 -6.74 13.84 5.77
C ALA A 117 -6.83 12.41 6.33
N LEU A 118 -5.69 11.74 6.52
CA LEU A 118 -5.63 10.39 7.10
C LEU A 118 -6.18 10.35 8.52
N LYS A 119 -5.80 11.30 9.39
CA LYS A 119 -6.32 11.40 10.76
C LYS A 119 -7.82 11.64 10.80
N ARG A 120 -8.36 12.42 9.87
CA ARG A 120 -9.80 12.66 9.78
C ARG A 120 -10.55 11.40 9.36
N GLU A 121 -10.07 10.71 8.33
CA GLU A 121 -10.72 9.53 7.77
C GLU A 121 -10.61 8.31 8.68
N PHE A 122 -9.39 8.01 9.11
CA PHE A 122 -9.05 6.88 9.96
C PHE A 122 -8.90 7.32 11.42
N HIS A 123 -9.77 8.22 11.89
CA HIS A 123 -9.68 8.81 13.23
C HIS A 123 -9.54 7.79 14.36
N TYR A 124 -10.10 6.59 14.21
CA TYR A 124 -9.99 5.51 15.19
C TYR A 124 -8.61 4.83 15.20
N VAL A 125 -7.86 4.89 14.09
CA VAL A 125 -6.48 4.36 13.99
C VAL A 125 -5.51 5.27 14.75
N PHE A 126 -5.74 6.58 14.73
CA PHE A 126 -4.85 7.58 15.33
C PHE A 126 -5.27 8.06 16.72
N ARG A 127 -6.32 7.48 17.31
CA ARG A 127 -6.68 7.78 18.70
C ARG A 127 -5.72 7.05 19.64
N GLU A 128 -5.28 7.76 20.68
CA GLU A 128 -4.71 7.09 21.84
C GLU A 128 -5.76 6.12 22.39
N ASN A 129 -5.39 4.85 22.61
CA ASN A 129 -6.26 3.92 23.30
C ASN A 129 -6.58 4.49 24.70
N PRO A 130 -7.83 4.48 25.16
CA PRO A 130 -8.10 4.56 26.60
C PRO A 130 -7.49 3.35 27.34
#